data_AF-A0A7X7QH16-F1
#
_entry.id   AF-A0A7X7QH16-F1
#
_cell.length_a   1.000
_cell.length_b   1.000
_cell.length_c   1.000
_cell.angle_alpha   90.00
_cell.angle_beta   90.00
_cell.angle_gamma   90.00
#
_symmetry.space_group_name_H-M   'P 1'
#
loop_
_entity.id
_entity.type
_entity.pdbx_description
1 polymer ?
#
loop_
_entity_poly.entity_id
_entity_poly.type
_entity_poly.pdbx_seq_one_letter_code
_entity_poly.pdbx_strand_id
1 'polypeptide(L)'
;MRDTTINEVSRAGRNDAFGRSALVALAVFLSMFSAAAAEPEDVWLLSTRGAPRCGVLENAADNIAHRKLLDGCRCGAADPADFQTDDQTPIVVYIHGNNTEADEAVFKGMYAYQTIRSAVGCRSFRFVIWSWPAGRVCRRHRDDVNLKAGYCDVDGYYLAVWLDRLPPAAKVSLIGHSFGPRIISNALELLAGGEVAGRRLPEDIAGNWREGKRNSFRAVFLAAAIDADWLAPQSRYGNALSLVEEVLISQNCCDRALRFYPRVHGCDWSEAMGYLGPTGIGNPSKVRVVDVSCTVGKPHNWRGYCSAANIFSQWSRFVFLDDE
;
A
#
# COMPACT_ATOMS: atom_id res chain seq x y z
N MET A 1 69.19 -37.54 46.24
CA MET A 1 70.12 -37.60 45.09
C MET A 1 69.54 -36.67 44.04
N ARG A 2 70.04 -35.41 43.99
CA ARG A 2 70.98 -34.87 42.97
C ARG A 2 70.27 -34.67 41.62
N ASP A 3 70.21 -33.51 40.97
CA ASP A 3 70.90 -32.21 41.05
C ASP A 3 69.92 -31.11 40.50
N THR A 4 69.79 -29.92 41.09
CA THR A 4 70.46 -28.64 40.72
C THR A 4 70.50 -28.38 39.20
N THR A 5 70.01 -27.27 38.61
CA THR A 5 70.45 -25.87 38.81
C THR A 5 69.70 -24.91 37.86
N ILE A 6 69.66 -23.61 38.23
CA ILE A 6 69.83 -22.39 37.38
C ILE A 6 68.61 -21.62 36.80
N ASN A 7 68.42 -20.46 37.44
CA ASN A 7 68.31 -19.07 36.96
C ASN A 7 67.03 -18.46 36.35
N GLU A 8 66.60 -17.42 37.09
CA GLU A 8 65.99 -16.18 36.64
C GLU A 8 66.55 -15.63 35.31
N VAL A 9 65.70 -14.93 34.56
CA VAL A 9 65.89 -13.51 34.16
C VAL A 9 64.71 -13.05 33.27
N SER A 10 63.98 -12.05 33.76
CA SER A 10 63.35 -10.92 33.04
C SER A 10 62.35 -11.22 31.90
N ARG A 11 61.09 -10.80 32.07
CA ARG A 11 60.66 -9.44 31.68
C ARG A 11 59.22 -9.14 32.09
N ALA A 12 59.07 -7.95 32.66
CA ALA A 12 57.83 -7.25 32.93
C ALA A 12 56.93 -7.13 31.68
N GLY A 13 55.62 -7.11 31.91
CA GLY A 13 54.71 -6.40 31.02
C GLY A 13 53.30 -6.93 30.97
N ARG A 14 52.40 -6.13 31.58
CA ARG A 14 50.97 -6.00 31.26
C ARG A 14 50.07 -7.14 31.73
N ASN A 15 49.29 -6.86 32.76
CA ASN A 15 47.88 -7.28 32.85
C ASN A 15 47.20 -6.51 33.98
N ASP A 16 46.82 -5.25 33.72
CA ASP A 16 45.91 -4.48 34.59
C ASP A 16 45.10 -3.44 33.78
N ALA A 17 44.65 -3.82 32.59
CA ALA A 17 43.81 -2.97 31.73
C ALA A 17 42.61 -3.70 31.10
N PHE A 18 42.36 -4.96 31.46
CA PHE A 18 41.27 -5.75 30.85
C PHE A 18 39.93 -5.68 31.58
N GLY A 19 39.86 -5.08 32.77
CA GLY A 19 38.64 -5.06 33.60
C GLY A 19 37.73 -3.84 33.43
N ARG A 20 38.19 -2.74 32.81
CA ARG A 20 37.41 -1.48 32.69
C ARG A 20 36.90 -1.19 31.28
N SER A 21 37.53 -1.73 30.24
CA SER A 21 37.10 -1.50 28.84
C SER A 21 35.89 -2.33 28.42
N ALA A 22 35.66 -3.50 29.04
CA ALA A 22 34.51 -4.35 28.73
C ALA A 22 33.18 -3.76 29.26
N LEU A 23 33.22 -3.03 30.38
CA LEU A 23 32.03 -2.40 30.97
C LEU A 23 31.60 -1.13 30.23
N VAL A 24 32.54 -0.39 29.63
CA VAL A 24 32.22 0.77 28.77
C VAL A 24 31.73 0.31 27.39
N ALA A 25 32.29 -0.77 26.83
CA ALA A 25 31.83 -1.32 25.56
C ALA A 25 30.41 -1.91 25.64
N LEU A 26 30.03 -2.50 26.78
CA LEU A 26 28.66 -3.03 26.98
C LEU A 26 27.63 -1.90 27.16
N ALA A 27 28.01 -0.78 27.79
CA ALA A 27 27.14 0.40 27.90
C ALA A 27 26.96 1.13 26.56
N VAL A 28 27.98 1.15 25.69
CA VAL A 28 27.88 1.73 24.33
C VAL A 28 27.12 0.81 23.36
N PHE A 29 27.20 -0.51 23.54
CA PHE A 29 26.40 -1.46 22.75
C PHE A 29 24.92 -1.51 23.14
N LEU A 30 24.58 -1.20 24.41
CA LEU A 30 23.18 -1.07 24.85
C LEU A 30 22.59 0.32 24.62
N SER A 31 23.41 1.36 24.40
CA SER A 31 22.91 2.70 24.02
C SER A 31 22.66 2.87 22.51
N MET A 32 23.09 1.93 21.67
CA MET A 32 22.84 1.98 20.21
C MET A 32 21.57 1.23 19.75
N PHE A 33 20.87 0.55 20.66
CA PHE A 33 19.59 -0.12 20.37
C PHE A 33 18.40 0.44 21.16
N SER A 34 18.50 1.69 21.61
CA SER A 34 17.35 2.44 22.11
C SER A 34 17.09 3.65 21.23
N ALA A 35 17.04 3.44 19.91
CA ALA A 35 16.11 4.24 19.12
C ALA A 35 14.72 3.74 19.55
N ALA A 36 14.10 4.43 20.51
CA ALA A 36 12.67 4.32 20.71
C ALA A 36 12.06 4.46 19.30
N ALA A 37 11.37 3.43 18.82
CA ALA A 37 10.71 3.50 17.54
C ALA A 37 9.82 4.74 17.61
N ALA A 38 10.11 5.75 16.79
CA ALA A 38 9.30 6.95 16.76
C ALA A 38 7.86 6.52 16.52
N GLU A 39 6.96 6.99 17.38
CA GLU A 39 5.53 6.67 17.34
C GLU A 39 4.98 6.81 15.92
N PRO A 40 4.11 5.90 15.44
CA PRO A 40 3.38 6.14 14.21
C PRO A 40 2.45 7.33 14.41
N GLU A 41 2.91 8.53 14.04
CA GLU A 41 2.28 9.82 14.38
C GLU A 41 0.80 9.91 13.96
N ASP A 42 0.43 9.27 12.85
CA ASP A 42 -0.95 9.33 12.33
C ASP A 42 -1.30 8.18 11.37
N VAL A 43 -1.44 6.96 11.92
CA VAL A 43 -1.81 5.76 11.15
C VAL A 43 -3.21 5.29 11.51
N TRP A 44 -4.04 5.06 10.49
CA TRP A 44 -5.42 4.63 10.60
C TRP A 44 -5.64 3.30 9.90
N LEU A 45 -6.49 2.46 10.48
CA LEU A 45 -7.02 1.25 9.89
C LEU A 45 -8.49 1.49 9.57
N LEU A 46 -8.81 1.52 8.28
CA LEU A 46 -10.18 1.57 7.78
C LEU A 46 -10.55 0.20 7.24
N SER A 47 -11.66 -0.38 7.70
CA SER A 47 -12.02 -1.75 7.34
C SER A 47 -13.46 -1.92 6.88
N THR A 48 -13.60 -2.62 5.76
CA THR A 48 -14.86 -3.07 5.14
C THR A 48 -15.11 -4.56 5.38
N ARG A 49 -14.30 -5.25 6.18
CA ARG A 49 -14.40 -6.71 6.37
C ARG A 49 -15.77 -7.15 6.88
N GLY A 50 -16.38 -6.34 7.74
CA GLY A 50 -17.73 -6.54 8.27
C GLY A 50 -18.86 -5.90 7.46
N ALA A 51 -18.53 -5.19 6.38
CA ALA A 51 -19.52 -4.48 5.58
C ALA A 51 -20.33 -5.44 4.68
N PRO A 52 -21.59 -5.09 4.35
CA PRO A 52 -22.38 -5.81 3.35
C PRO A 52 -21.66 -5.93 2.00
N ARG A 53 -21.91 -7.01 1.26
CA ARG A 53 -21.24 -7.27 -0.04
C ARG A 53 -22.21 -7.54 -1.19
N CYS A 54 -23.49 -7.68 -0.89
CA CYS A 54 -24.54 -7.97 -1.85
C CYS A 54 -25.74 -7.06 -1.61
N GLY A 55 -26.59 -6.94 -2.62
CA GLY A 55 -27.74 -6.05 -2.60
C GLY A 55 -27.35 -4.58 -2.68
N VAL A 56 -28.30 -3.73 -2.26
CA VAL A 56 -28.13 -2.29 -2.17
C VAL A 56 -27.24 -1.97 -0.97
N LEU A 57 -26.17 -1.20 -1.19
CA LEU A 57 -25.21 -0.81 -0.15
C LEU A 57 -25.68 0.49 0.52
N GLU A 58 -26.82 0.44 1.20
CA GLU A 58 -27.35 1.57 1.96
C GLU A 58 -26.37 1.99 3.06
N ASN A 59 -26.26 3.30 3.29
CA ASN A 59 -25.38 3.88 4.32
C ASN A 59 -23.94 3.33 4.22
N ALA A 60 -23.40 3.19 3.00
CA ALA A 60 -22.15 2.50 2.75
C ALA A 60 -20.99 2.99 3.63
N ALA A 61 -20.88 4.30 3.85
CA ALA A 61 -19.83 4.86 4.67
C ALA A 61 -19.90 4.45 6.15
N ASP A 62 -21.10 4.25 6.69
CA ASP A 62 -21.30 3.89 8.10
C ASP A 62 -20.90 2.43 8.35
N ASN A 63 -20.78 1.65 7.27
CA ASN A 63 -20.26 0.28 7.29
C ASN A 63 -18.71 0.21 7.25
N ILE A 64 -18.02 1.35 7.21
CA ILE A 64 -16.56 1.42 7.23
C ILE A 64 -16.09 1.62 8.68
N ALA A 65 -15.49 0.59 9.25
CA ALA A 65 -14.94 0.67 10.60
C ALA A 65 -13.66 1.50 10.60
N HIS A 66 -13.57 2.50 11.49
CA HIS A 66 -12.40 3.35 11.67
C HIS A 66 -11.69 3.00 12.97
N ARG A 67 -10.36 2.87 12.93
CA ARG A 67 -9.53 2.63 14.10
C ARG A 67 -8.21 3.37 13.95
N LYS A 68 -7.81 4.14 14.97
CA LYS A 68 -6.46 4.69 15.01
C LYS A 68 -5.51 3.62 15.53
N LEU A 69 -4.41 3.39 14.82
CA LEU A 69 -3.36 2.50 15.29
C LEU A 69 -2.55 3.24 16.36
N LEU A 70 -2.45 2.59 17.50
CA LEU A 70 -1.68 2.98 18.66
C LEU A 70 -0.48 2.04 18.79
N ASP A 71 0.36 2.36 19.76
CA ASP A 71 1.60 1.68 20.06
C ASP A 71 1.51 0.14 20.11
N GLY A 72 2.48 -0.53 19.48
CA GLY A 72 2.56 -2.00 19.42
C GLY A 72 1.49 -2.67 18.55
N CYS A 73 1.05 -2.02 17.45
CA CYS A 73 -0.01 -2.49 16.55
C CYS A 73 -1.38 -2.67 17.24
N ARG A 74 -1.59 -2.01 18.38
CA ARG A 74 -2.89 -2.01 19.06
C ARG A 74 -3.82 -1.05 18.35
N CYS A 75 -5.09 -1.41 18.24
CA CYS A 75 -6.10 -0.50 17.70
C CYS A 75 -6.85 0.16 18.87
N GLY A 76 -6.89 1.49 18.89
CA GLY A 76 -7.91 2.22 19.65
C GLY A 76 -9.23 2.20 18.89
N ALA A 77 -10.36 2.12 19.60
CA ALA A 77 -11.62 2.54 19.02
C ALA A 77 -11.51 4.03 18.69
N ALA A 78 -11.88 4.41 17.48
CA ALA A 78 -11.90 5.81 17.05
C ALA A 78 -13.24 6.06 16.37
N ASP A 79 -13.86 7.19 16.69
CA ASP A 79 -15.02 7.67 15.95
C ASP A 79 -14.54 8.06 14.54
N PRO A 80 -15.29 7.79 13.45
CA PRO A 80 -15.02 8.40 12.16
C PRO A 80 -14.83 9.93 12.23
N ALA A 81 -15.49 10.62 13.17
CA ALA A 81 -15.31 12.05 13.45
C ALA A 81 -13.90 12.39 13.99
N ASP A 82 -13.20 11.43 14.60
CA ASP A 82 -11.81 11.60 15.06
C ASP A 82 -10.82 11.58 13.90
N PHE A 83 -11.23 11.14 12.71
CA PHE A 83 -10.47 11.28 11.47
C PHE A 83 -10.52 12.75 11.00
N GLN A 84 -9.92 13.65 11.78
CA GLN A 84 -9.86 15.07 11.45
C GLN A 84 -8.80 15.30 10.38
N THR A 85 -9.19 15.56 9.14
CA THR A 85 -8.26 15.95 8.07
C THR A 85 -8.29 17.46 7.92
N ASP A 86 -7.16 18.14 8.16
CA ASP A 86 -6.94 19.44 7.54
C ASP A 86 -6.63 19.23 6.04
N ASP A 87 -6.79 20.29 5.24
CA ASP A 87 -6.50 20.27 3.80
C ASP A 87 -4.99 20.25 3.49
N GLN A 88 -4.14 20.46 4.50
CA GLN A 88 -2.70 20.61 4.35
C GLN A 88 -1.93 19.29 4.46
N THR A 89 -2.42 18.34 5.26
CA THR A 89 -1.71 17.07 5.52
C THR A 89 -2.05 16.03 4.44
N PRO A 90 -1.08 15.58 3.63
CA PRO A 90 -1.35 14.58 2.61
C PRO A 90 -1.83 13.25 3.22
N ILE A 91 -2.80 12.64 2.56
CA ILE A 91 -3.38 11.35 2.96
C ILE A 91 -2.85 10.28 2.02
N VAL A 92 -2.22 9.26 2.58
CA VAL A 92 -1.71 8.10 1.84
C VAL A 92 -2.54 6.88 2.18
N VAL A 93 -3.25 6.34 1.19
CA VAL A 93 -4.10 5.16 1.35
C VAL A 93 -3.40 3.95 0.77
N TYR A 94 -3.06 2.98 1.61
CA TYR A 94 -2.50 1.70 1.20
C TYR A 94 -3.58 0.62 1.17
N ILE A 95 -3.71 -0.04 0.03
CA ILE A 95 -4.67 -1.13 -0.21
C ILE A 95 -3.90 -2.41 -0.52
N HIS A 96 -4.04 -3.41 0.35
CA HIS A 96 -3.35 -4.68 0.23
C HIS A 96 -3.95 -5.59 -0.86
N GLY A 97 -3.23 -6.66 -1.20
CA GLY A 97 -3.62 -7.66 -2.19
C GLY A 97 -4.53 -8.77 -1.66
N ASN A 98 -4.75 -9.79 -2.51
CA ASN A 98 -5.50 -10.99 -2.16
C ASN A 98 -4.79 -11.85 -1.09
N ASN A 99 -5.52 -12.79 -0.48
CA ASN A 99 -5.05 -13.74 0.52
C ASN A 99 -4.36 -13.02 1.68
N THR A 100 -5.06 -12.03 2.24
CA THR A 100 -4.59 -11.21 3.36
C THR A 100 -5.63 -11.23 4.47
N GLU A 101 -5.28 -11.82 5.60
CA GLU A 101 -6.10 -11.82 6.81
C GLU A 101 -6.05 -10.46 7.53
N ALA A 102 -6.90 -10.26 8.54
CA ALA A 102 -7.08 -8.96 9.17
C ALA A 102 -5.82 -8.45 9.89
N ASP A 103 -5.14 -9.34 10.61
CA ASP A 103 -3.85 -9.09 11.26
C ASP A 103 -2.73 -8.88 10.24
N GLU A 104 -2.72 -9.67 9.17
CA GLU A 104 -1.77 -9.54 8.07
C GLU A 104 -1.94 -8.21 7.32
N ALA A 105 -3.15 -7.69 7.19
CA ALA A 105 -3.42 -6.37 6.62
C ALA A 105 -2.75 -5.26 7.43
N VAL A 106 -2.83 -5.32 8.77
CA VAL A 106 -2.15 -4.39 9.67
C VAL A 106 -0.63 -4.53 9.52
N PHE A 107 -0.11 -5.75 9.54
CA PHE A 107 1.33 -5.99 9.40
C PHE A 107 1.88 -5.46 8.06
N LYS A 108 1.22 -5.78 6.94
CA LYS A 108 1.61 -5.29 5.61
C LYS A 108 1.50 -3.77 5.51
N GLY A 109 0.44 -3.19 6.06
CA GLY A 109 0.23 -1.76 6.09
C GLY A 109 1.29 -1.02 6.91
N MET A 110 1.66 -1.53 8.09
CA MET A 110 2.74 -0.96 8.88
C MET A 110 4.10 -1.07 8.20
N TYR A 111 4.35 -2.18 7.49
CA TYR A 111 5.56 -2.29 6.66
C TYR A 111 5.57 -1.26 5.53
N ALA A 112 4.42 -1.02 4.87
CA ALA A 112 4.27 0.00 3.85
C ALA A 112 4.51 1.41 4.41
N TYR A 113 3.90 1.73 5.55
CA TYR A 113 4.11 2.98 6.27
C TYR A 113 5.59 3.23 6.58
N GLN A 114 6.28 2.24 7.17
CA GLN A 114 7.71 2.37 7.51
C GLN A 114 8.57 2.55 6.26
N THR A 115 8.28 1.82 5.18
CA THR A 115 9.00 1.96 3.91
C THR A 115 8.86 3.37 3.36
N ILE A 116 7.63 3.90 3.32
CA ILE A 116 7.36 5.26 2.82
C ILE A 116 8.00 6.31 3.74
N ARG A 117 7.84 6.18 5.06
CA ARG A 117 8.45 7.09 6.04
C ARG A 117 9.98 7.16 5.87
N SER A 118 10.62 6.01 5.62
CA SER A 118 12.07 5.95 5.35
C SER A 118 12.48 6.66 4.06
N ALA A 119 11.61 6.68 3.04
CA ALA A 119 11.87 7.34 1.77
C ALA A 119 11.64 8.86 1.82
N VAL A 120 10.78 9.33 2.74
CA VAL A 120 10.32 10.73 2.74
C VAL A 120 10.84 11.57 3.90
N GLY A 121 11.53 10.95 4.84
CA GLY A 121 12.18 11.61 5.97
C GLY A 121 11.17 12.13 7.01
N CYS A 122 11.39 13.35 7.48
CA CYS A 122 10.60 13.96 8.56
C CYS A 122 9.30 14.63 8.09
N ARG A 123 8.92 14.49 6.81
CA ARG A 123 7.67 15.08 6.29
C ARG A 123 6.46 14.32 6.81
N SER A 124 5.48 15.06 7.31
CA SER A 124 4.26 14.52 7.90
C SER A 124 3.24 14.14 6.83
N PHE A 125 2.62 12.98 7.01
CA PHE A 125 1.49 12.50 6.21
C PHE A 125 0.62 11.62 7.08
N ARG A 126 -0.68 11.59 6.78
CA ARG A 126 -1.61 10.63 7.36
C ARG A 126 -1.58 9.35 6.55
N PHE A 127 -1.46 8.22 7.22
CA PHE A 127 -1.47 6.91 6.55
C PHE A 127 -2.74 6.14 6.86
N VAL A 128 -3.40 5.63 5.83
CA VAL A 128 -4.60 4.81 5.92
C VAL A 128 -4.28 3.42 5.39
N ILE A 129 -4.47 2.40 6.23
CA ILE A 129 -4.48 1.00 5.84
C ILE A 129 -5.92 0.65 5.51
N TRP A 130 -6.20 0.39 4.23
CA TRP A 130 -7.50 -0.08 3.78
C TRP A 130 -7.56 -1.62 3.86
N SER A 131 -8.36 -2.11 4.79
CA SER A 131 -8.48 -3.53 5.12
C SER A 131 -9.80 -4.12 4.64
N TRP A 132 -9.71 -4.86 3.53
CA TRP A 132 -10.84 -5.49 2.85
C TRP A 132 -10.84 -7.02 3.06
N PRO A 133 -11.96 -7.74 2.87
CA PRO A 133 -12.07 -9.17 3.16
C PRO A 133 -11.34 -10.06 2.12
N ALA A 134 -10.01 -9.93 2.06
CA ALA A 134 -9.13 -10.64 1.16
C ALA A 134 -8.72 -12.04 1.65
N GLY A 135 -9.14 -12.46 2.84
CA GLY A 135 -8.82 -13.76 3.41
C GLY A 135 -9.37 -14.92 2.58
N ARG A 136 -8.71 -16.08 2.64
CA ARG A 136 -9.10 -17.22 1.80
C ARG A 136 -10.47 -17.77 2.22
N VAL A 137 -11.37 -17.96 1.26
CA VAL A 137 -12.73 -18.46 1.48
C VAL A 137 -12.94 -19.78 0.74
N CYS A 138 -12.52 -19.87 -0.52
CA CYS A 138 -12.74 -21.07 -1.33
C CYS A 138 -11.56 -22.04 -1.25
N ARG A 139 -11.87 -23.34 -1.30
CA ARG A 139 -10.85 -24.40 -1.37
C ARG A 139 -10.06 -24.33 -2.69
N ARG A 140 -10.74 -24.14 -3.82
CA ARG A 140 -10.08 -24.02 -5.14
C ARG A 140 -9.56 -22.61 -5.32
N HIS A 141 -8.31 -22.49 -5.75
CA HIS A 141 -7.65 -21.19 -5.90
C HIS A 141 -8.34 -20.29 -6.94
N ARG A 142 -8.76 -20.86 -8.08
CA ARG A 142 -9.46 -20.10 -9.13
C ARG A 142 -10.78 -19.51 -8.63
N ASP A 143 -11.58 -20.32 -7.94
CA ASP A 143 -12.87 -19.90 -7.38
C ASP A 143 -12.66 -18.80 -6.34
N ASP A 144 -11.62 -18.93 -5.50
CA ASP A 144 -11.27 -17.91 -4.49
C ASP A 144 -10.88 -16.59 -5.14
N VAL A 145 -10.00 -16.62 -6.14
CA VAL A 145 -9.56 -15.42 -6.85
C VAL A 145 -10.71 -14.73 -7.58
N ASN A 146 -11.60 -15.49 -8.22
CA ASN A 146 -12.78 -14.93 -8.89
C ASN A 146 -13.79 -14.33 -7.90
N LEU A 147 -13.99 -14.97 -6.75
CA LEU A 147 -14.78 -14.39 -5.67
C LEU A 147 -14.17 -13.06 -5.20
N LYS A 148 -12.85 -13.00 -5.08
CA LYS A 148 -12.11 -11.83 -4.60
C LYS A 148 -12.06 -10.69 -5.61
N ALA A 149 -12.05 -11.01 -6.90
CA ALA A 149 -12.30 -10.07 -7.97
C ALA A 149 -13.68 -9.37 -7.80
N GLY A 150 -14.73 -10.13 -7.50
CA GLY A 150 -16.04 -9.57 -7.17
C GLY A 150 -16.05 -8.74 -5.88
N TYR A 151 -15.28 -9.13 -4.85
CA TYR A 151 -15.16 -8.34 -3.62
C TYR A 151 -14.49 -7.00 -3.89
N CYS A 152 -13.45 -6.95 -4.74
CA CYS A 152 -12.84 -5.70 -5.16
C CYS A 152 -13.85 -4.76 -5.86
N ASP A 153 -14.85 -5.32 -6.53
CA ASP A 153 -15.89 -4.53 -7.17
C ASP A 153 -16.80 -3.82 -6.14
N VAL A 154 -17.01 -4.44 -4.97
CA VAL A 154 -17.77 -3.87 -3.85
C VAL A 154 -16.88 -2.93 -3.02
N ASP A 155 -15.65 -3.31 -2.73
CA ASP A 155 -14.70 -2.50 -1.99
C ASP A 155 -14.34 -1.19 -2.70
N GLY A 156 -14.31 -1.19 -4.04
CA GLY A 156 -14.15 0.04 -4.81
C GLY A 156 -15.29 1.04 -4.56
N TYR A 157 -16.53 0.56 -4.36
CA TYR A 157 -17.66 1.40 -4.02
C TYR A 157 -17.51 2.01 -2.61
N TYR A 158 -17.11 1.21 -1.62
CA TYR A 158 -16.84 1.72 -0.27
C TYR A 158 -15.71 2.75 -0.27
N LEU A 159 -14.63 2.49 -1.01
CA LEU A 159 -13.53 3.43 -1.15
C LEU A 159 -14.00 4.74 -1.80
N ALA A 160 -14.81 4.67 -2.86
CA ALA A 160 -15.35 5.87 -3.52
C ALA A 160 -16.19 6.73 -2.56
N VAL A 161 -17.11 6.11 -1.83
CA VAL A 161 -17.95 6.80 -0.84
C VAL A 161 -17.10 7.43 0.27
N TRP A 162 -16.04 6.75 0.72
CA TRP A 162 -15.14 7.30 1.73
C TRP A 162 -14.33 8.48 1.19
N LEU A 163 -13.78 8.38 -0.03
CA LEU A 163 -13.04 9.46 -0.69
C LEU A 163 -13.91 10.72 -0.88
N ASP A 164 -15.20 10.54 -1.18
CA ASP A 164 -16.16 11.64 -1.28
C ASP A 164 -16.46 12.35 0.05
N ARG A 165 -16.16 11.73 1.19
CA ARG A 165 -16.31 12.38 2.52
C ARG A 165 -15.07 13.18 2.94
N LEU A 166 -13.95 13.06 2.23
CA LEU A 166 -12.76 13.86 2.52
C LEU A 166 -13.00 15.34 2.19
N PRO A 167 -12.34 16.29 2.88
CA PRO A 167 -12.40 17.70 2.53
C PRO A 167 -12.09 17.92 1.05
N PRO A 168 -12.76 18.88 0.38
CA PRO A 168 -12.35 19.33 -0.93
C PRO A 168 -10.90 19.82 -0.91
N ALA A 169 -10.18 19.62 -2.02
CA ALA A 169 -8.75 19.90 -2.18
C ALA A 169 -7.78 19.09 -1.29
N ALA A 170 -8.25 18.08 -0.55
CA ALA A 170 -7.36 17.19 0.19
C ALA A 170 -6.41 16.47 -0.78
N LYS A 171 -5.10 16.50 -0.47
CA LYS A 171 -4.08 15.80 -1.23
C LYS A 171 -4.11 14.30 -0.91
N VAL A 172 -4.54 13.47 -1.85
CA VAL A 172 -4.69 12.02 -1.63
C VAL A 172 -3.83 11.19 -2.58
N SER A 173 -2.99 10.33 -2.00
CA SER A 173 -2.19 9.32 -2.69
C SER A 173 -2.79 7.93 -2.49
N LEU A 174 -3.05 7.20 -3.57
CA LEU A 174 -3.64 5.86 -3.55
C LEU A 174 -2.61 4.81 -3.96
N ILE A 175 -2.24 3.92 -3.03
CA ILE A 175 -1.21 2.90 -3.25
C ILE A 175 -1.87 1.53 -3.20
N GLY A 176 -1.89 0.83 -4.33
CA GLY A 176 -2.45 -0.51 -4.46
C GLY A 176 -1.38 -1.55 -4.69
N HIS A 177 -1.47 -2.67 -3.98
CA HIS A 177 -0.70 -3.88 -4.30
C HIS A 177 -1.60 -5.00 -4.83
N SER A 178 -1.20 -5.67 -5.92
CA SER A 178 -1.91 -6.84 -6.47
C SER A 178 -3.35 -6.52 -6.86
N PHE A 179 -4.35 -6.88 -6.06
CA PHE A 179 -5.76 -6.51 -6.26
C PHE A 179 -6.08 -5.06 -5.83
N GLY A 180 -5.23 -4.40 -5.05
CA GLY A 180 -5.43 -3.01 -4.64
C GLY A 180 -5.68 -2.03 -5.80
N PRO A 181 -4.92 -2.08 -6.90
CA PRO A 181 -5.20 -1.32 -8.12
C PRO A 181 -6.62 -1.52 -8.67
N ARG A 182 -7.20 -2.72 -8.56
CA ARG A 182 -8.59 -2.95 -8.96
C ARG A 182 -9.57 -2.14 -8.12
N ILE A 183 -9.36 -2.11 -6.81
CA ILE A 183 -10.19 -1.34 -5.87
C ILE A 183 -10.03 0.15 -6.16
N ILE A 184 -8.80 0.64 -6.38
CA ILE A 184 -8.52 2.03 -6.72
C ILE A 184 -9.20 2.42 -8.03
N SER A 185 -8.94 1.69 -9.11
CA SER A 185 -9.49 2.01 -10.44
C SER A 185 -11.01 1.99 -10.45
N ASN A 186 -11.63 1.05 -9.73
CA ASN A 186 -13.08 1.02 -9.55
C ASN A 186 -13.58 2.27 -8.80
N ALA A 187 -12.97 2.62 -7.68
CA ALA A 187 -13.37 3.80 -6.92
C ALA A 187 -13.31 5.08 -7.76
N LEU A 188 -12.22 5.25 -8.52
CA LEU A 188 -12.02 6.39 -9.41
C LEU A 188 -13.01 6.38 -10.59
N GLU A 189 -13.31 5.23 -11.17
CA GLU A 189 -14.32 5.10 -12.22
C GLU A 189 -15.71 5.53 -11.71
N LEU A 190 -16.10 5.07 -10.51
CA LEU A 190 -17.36 5.44 -9.89
C LEU A 190 -17.46 6.94 -9.60
N LEU A 191 -16.39 7.54 -9.04
CA LEU A 191 -16.32 8.98 -8.79
C LEU A 191 -16.39 9.78 -10.09
N ALA A 192 -15.81 9.29 -11.17
CA ALA A 192 -15.90 9.92 -12.48
C ALA A 192 -17.30 9.80 -13.13
N GLY A 193 -18.24 9.12 -12.46
CA GLY A 193 -19.62 8.91 -12.93
C GLY A 193 -19.83 7.66 -13.76
N GLY A 194 -18.83 6.77 -13.80
CA GLY A 194 -18.93 5.46 -14.42
C GLY A 194 -19.81 4.48 -13.65
N GLU A 195 -19.88 3.26 -14.17
CA GLU A 195 -20.59 2.15 -13.54
C GLU A 195 -19.69 0.95 -13.45
N VAL A 196 -19.61 0.32 -12.27
CA VAL A 196 -18.84 -0.91 -12.07
C VAL A 196 -19.73 -1.95 -11.41
N ALA A 197 -19.83 -3.12 -12.05
CA ALA A 197 -20.63 -4.25 -11.55
C ALA A 197 -22.07 -3.85 -11.17
N GLY A 198 -22.73 -3.05 -12.01
CA GLY A 198 -24.11 -2.59 -11.80
C GLY A 198 -24.28 -1.50 -10.75
N ARG A 199 -23.20 -0.91 -10.25
CA ARG A 199 -23.24 0.15 -9.23
C ARG A 199 -22.79 1.48 -9.81
N ARG A 200 -23.50 2.54 -9.42
CA ARG A 200 -23.17 3.94 -9.67
C ARG A 200 -23.24 4.71 -8.35
N LEU A 201 -22.46 5.78 -8.23
CA LEU A 201 -22.70 6.76 -7.19
C LEU A 201 -23.93 7.61 -7.53
N PRO A 202 -24.62 8.16 -6.51
CA PRO A 202 -25.60 9.22 -6.70
C PRO A 202 -25.07 10.35 -7.59
N GLU A 203 -25.95 10.93 -8.40
CA GLU A 203 -25.58 11.93 -9.42
C GLU A 203 -25.09 13.25 -8.80
N ASP A 204 -25.57 13.61 -7.62
CA ASP A 204 -25.07 14.73 -6.82
C ASP A 204 -23.62 14.52 -6.39
N ILE A 205 -23.23 13.28 -6.07
CA ILE A 205 -21.83 12.93 -5.80
C ILE A 205 -21.02 12.98 -7.11
N ALA A 206 -21.38 12.16 -8.10
CA ALA A 206 -20.59 12.03 -9.34
C ALA A 206 -20.49 13.35 -10.13
N GLY A 207 -21.53 14.18 -10.10
CA GLY A 207 -21.54 15.51 -10.72
C GLY A 207 -20.45 16.43 -10.16
N ASN A 208 -20.30 16.46 -8.83
CA ASN A 208 -19.26 17.28 -8.19
C ASN A 208 -17.83 16.89 -8.64
N TRP A 209 -17.58 15.59 -8.83
CA TRP A 209 -16.29 15.09 -9.30
C TRP A 209 -16.04 15.43 -10.77
N ARG A 210 -17.03 15.24 -11.65
CA ARG A 210 -16.90 15.58 -13.08
C ARG A 210 -16.69 17.07 -13.34
N GLU A 211 -17.25 17.93 -12.50
CA GLU A 211 -17.08 19.38 -12.57
C GLU A 211 -15.75 19.87 -11.98
N GLY A 212 -14.89 18.97 -11.50
CA GLY A 212 -13.58 19.32 -10.91
C GLY A 212 -13.68 20.04 -9.57
N LYS A 213 -14.79 19.91 -8.85
CA LYS A 213 -15.02 20.54 -7.54
C LYS A 213 -14.45 19.74 -6.36
N ARG A 214 -13.77 18.62 -6.65
CA ARG A 214 -13.30 17.64 -5.66
C ARG A 214 -11.79 17.40 -5.81
N ASN A 215 -11.28 16.40 -5.10
CA ASN A 215 -9.85 16.13 -4.96
C ASN A 215 -9.26 15.59 -6.27
N SER A 216 -7.98 15.85 -6.50
CA SER A 216 -7.16 15.13 -7.47
C SER A 216 -6.35 14.05 -6.76
N PHE A 217 -6.02 12.98 -7.49
CA PHE A 217 -5.28 11.85 -6.93
C PHE A 217 -3.94 11.65 -7.65
N ARG A 218 -2.92 11.18 -6.93
CA ARG A 218 -1.87 10.36 -7.55
C ARG A 218 -2.04 8.92 -7.12
N ALA A 219 -1.72 7.99 -8.01
CA ALA A 219 -1.86 6.57 -7.73
C ALA A 219 -0.57 5.79 -7.99
N VAL A 220 -0.33 4.74 -7.21
CA VAL A 220 0.79 3.82 -7.36
C VAL A 220 0.26 2.40 -7.41
N PHE A 221 0.43 1.74 -8.56
CA PHE A 221 -0.02 0.39 -8.84
C PHE A 221 1.17 -0.57 -8.82
N LEU A 222 1.34 -1.27 -7.71
CA LEU A 222 2.38 -2.29 -7.56
C LEU A 222 1.80 -3.67 -7.86
N ALA A 223 2.48 -4.41 -8.74
CA ALA A 223 2.11 -5.77 -9.13
C ALA A 223 0.64 -5.89 -9.59
N ALA A 224 0.14 -4.93 -10.37
CA ALA A 224 -1.29 -4.77 -10.65
C ALA A 224 -1.94 -6.02 -11.27
N ALA A 225 -2.87 -6.62 -10.53
CA ALA A 225 -3.71 -7.75 -10.94
C ALA A 225 -5.07 -7.24 -11.46
N ILE A 226 -5.00 -6.46 -12.53
CA ILE A 226 -6.12 -6.01 -13.38
C ILE A 226 -5.71 -6.22 -14.83
N ASP A 227 -6.66 -6.29 -15.76
CA ASP A 227 -6.33 -6.44 -17.17
C ASP A 227 -5.57 -5.21 -17.69
N ALA A 228 -4.61 -5.45 -18.57
CA ALA A 228 -3.72 -4.43 -19.11
C ALA A 228 -4.45 -3.25 -19.78
N ASP A 229 -5.62 -3.51 -20.37
CA ASP A 229 -6.42 -2.54 -21.13
C ASP A 229 -7.51 -1.86 -20.28
N TRP A 230 -7.72 -2.24 -19.02
CA TRP A 230 -8.86 -1.73 -18.25
C TRP A 230 -8.83 -0.22 -17.98
N LEU A 231 -7.68 0.44 -18.11
CA LEU A 231 -7.54 1.91 -18.04
C LEU A 231 -7.64 2.61 -19.40
N ALA A 232 -7.76 1.86 -20.50
CA ALA A 232 -7.97 2.42 -21.82
C ALA A 232 -9.34 3.11 -21.91
N PRO A 233 -9.49 4.17 -22.74
CA PRO A 233 -10.80 4.78 -22.97
C PRO A 233 -11.84 3.73 -23.36
N GLN A 234 -13.08 3.89 -22.88
CA GLN A 234 -14.20 2.97 -23.13
C GLN A 234 -14.02 1.55 -22.55
N SER A 235 -12.91 1.27 -21.86
CA SER A 235 -12.73 0.03 -21.10
C SER A 235 -13.33 0.15 -19.71
N ARG A 236 -13.21 -0.91 -18.90
CA ARG A 236 -13.87 -1.04 -17.60
C ARG A 236 -13.68 0.14 -16.65
N TYR A 237 -12.48 0.73 -16.64
CA TYR A 237 -12.12 1.87 -15.80
C TYR A 237 -11.62 3.05 -16.65
N GLY A 238 -12.18 3.20 -17.86
CA GLY A 238 -11.69 4.17 -18.86
C GLY A 238 -11.84 5.64 -18.45
N ASN A 239 -12.66 5.96 -17.45
CA ASN A 239 -12.80 7.31 -16.91
C ASN A 239 -11.91 7.54 -15.68
N ALA A 240 -11.33 6.51 -15.07
CA ALA A 240 -10.52 6.63 -13.84
C ALA A 240 -9.35 7.61 -13.99
N LEU A 241 -8.70 7.66 -15.16
CA LEU A 241 -7.57 8.57 -15.42
C LEU A 241 -7.98 10.05 -15.52
N SER A 242 -9.27 10.38 -15.56
CA SER A 242 -9.74 11.77 -15.53
C SER A 242 -9.52 12.41 -14.16
N LEU A 243 -9.55 11.63 -13.07
CA LEU A 243 -9.43 12.11 -11.69
C LEU A 243 -8.01 12.05 -11.11
N VAL A 244 -7.05 11.51 -11.87
CA VAL A 244 -5.66 11.40 -11.43
C VAL A 244 -4.77 12.44 -12.12
N GLU A 245 -3.80 12.97 -11.39
CA GLU A 245 -2.70 13.76 -11.93
C GLU A 245 -1.67 12.85 -12.61
N GLU A 246 -1.25 11.79 -11.90
CA GLU A 246 -0.25 10.83 -12.35
C GLU A 246 -0.49 9.45 -11.73
N VAL A 247 -0.19 8.40 -12.48
CA VAL A 247 -0.20 7.00 -12.04
C VAL A 247 1.15 6.37 -12.31
N LEU A 248 1.78 5.82 -11.27
CA LEU A 248 2.95 4.96 -11.39
C LEU A 248 2.51 3.50 -11.45
N ILE A 249 2.95 2.75 -12.45
CA ILE A 249 2.66 1.33 -12.62
C ILE A 249 3.98 0.55 -12.62
N SER A 250 4.12 -0.42 -11.72
CA SER A 250 5.25 -1.35 -11.79
C SER A 250 4.95 -2.46 -12.81
N GLN A 251 5.86 -2.68 -13.74
CA GLN A 251 5.85 -3.82 -14.64
C GLN A 251 6.86 -4.87 -14.19
N ASN A 252 6.46 -6.14 -14.14
CA ASN A 252 7.33 -7.26 -13.79
C ASN A 252 6.96 -8.50 -14.62
N CYS A 253 7.68 -8.71 -15.72
CA CYS A 253 7.48 -9.89 -16.58
C CYS A 253 8.03 -11.19 -15.96
N CYS A 254 8.72 -11.11 -14.83
CA CYS A 254 9.19 -12.28 -14.09
C CYS A 254 8.20 -12.76 -13.03
N ASP A 255 7.20 -11.96 -12.65
CA ASP A 255 6.26 -12.28 -11.56
C ASP A 255 5.46 -13.55 -11.88
N ARG A 256 5.65 -14.57 -11.04
CA ARG A 256 5.04 -15.88 -11.28
C ARG A 256 3.53 -15.85 -11.10
N ALA A 257 3.00 -15.06 -10.18
CA ALA A 257 1.57 -15.01 -9.95
C ALA A 257 0.88 -14.32 -11.13
N LEU A 258 1.41 -13.16 -11.56
CA LEU A 258 0.83 -12.38 -12.64
C LEU A 258 0.96 -13.09 -14.00
N ARG A 259 2.03 -13.86 -14.24
CA ARG A 259 2.15 -14.73 -15.42
C ARG A 259 0.97 -15.70 -15.59
N PHE A 260 0.38 -16.16 -14.49
CA PHE A 260 -0.75 -17.08 -14.53
C PHE A 260 -2.12 -16.38 -14.48
N TYR A 261 -2.15 -15.05 -14.38
CA TYR A 261 -3.38 -14.26 -14.33
C TYR A 261 -4.41 -14.64 -15.42
N PRO A 262 -4.05 -14.77 -16.72
CA PRO A 262 -5.03 -15.15 -17.75
C PRO A 262 -5.70 -16.50 -17.49
N ARG A 263 -4.98 -17.44 -16.85
CA ARG A 263 -5.48 -18.79 -16.56
C ARG A 263 -6.46 -18.81 -15.38
N VAL A 264 -6.42 -17.79 -14.53
CA VAL A 264 -7.29 -17.67 -13.37
C VAL A 264 -8.61 -16.99 -13.74
N HIS A 265 -8.53 -15.92 -14.55
CA HIS A 265 -9.68 -15.06 -14.86
C HIS A 265 -10.53 -15.47 -16.08
N GLY A 266 -10.04 -16.29 -17.02
CA GLY A 266 -10.89 -16.93 -18.04
C GLY A 266 -10.79 -16.38 -19.47
N CYS A 267 -11.88 -16.50 -20.23
CA CYS A 267 -11.91 -16.71 -21.69
C CYS A 267 -11.37 -15.59 -22.59
N ASP A 268 -11.09 -14.40 -22.06
CA ASP A 268 -10.56 -13.24 -22.77
C ASP A 268 -9.03 -13.25 -22.90
N TRP A 269 -8.34 -14.13 -22.16
CA TRP A 269 -6.87 -14.24 -22.15
C TRP A 269 -6.12 -12.93 -21.85
N SER A 270 -6.81 -11.95 -21.25
CA SER A 270 -6.22 -10.67 -20.88
C SER A 270 -5.04 -10.87 -19.94
N GLU A 271 -3.92 -10.21 -20.25
CA GLU A 271 -2.73 -10.23 -19.40
C GLU A 271 -2.86 -9.22 -18.27
N ALA A 272 -2.26 -9.56 -17.12
CA ALA A 272 -2.20 -8.64 -16.01
C ALA A 272 -1.36 -7.41 -16.38
N MET A 273 -1.89 -6.22 -16.07
CA MET A 273 -1.20 -4.94 -16.22
C MET A 273 0.16 -4.92 -15.51
N GLY A 274 0.27 -5.53 -14.33
CA GLY A 274 1.54 -5.62 -13.61
C GLY A 274 2.56 -6.55 -14.27
N TYR A 275 2.15 -7.40 -15.23
CA TYR A 275 3.04 -8.29 -15.97
C TYR A 275 3.42 -7.70 -17.33
N LEU A 276 2.42 -7.28 -18.12
CA LEU A 276 2.59 -6.77 -19.47
C LEU A 276 2.91 -5.26 -19.51
N GLY A 277 2.44 -4.50 -18.52
CA GLY A 277 2.27 -3.05 -18.59
C GLY A 277 0.84 -2.67 -19.05
N PRO A 278 0.46 -1.39 -18.93
CA PRO A 278 -0.82 -0.90 -19.41
C PRO A 278 -0.87 -0.83 -20.95
N THR A 279 -2.03 -1.08 -21.54
CA THR A 279 -2.27 -1.02 -22.99
C THR A 279 -3.43 -0.06 -23.29
N GLY A 280 -3.43 0.53 -24.49
CA GLY A 280 -4.53 1.37 -24.97
C GLY A 280 -4.76 2.69 -24.20
N ILE A 281 -3.80 3.13 -23.39
CA ILE A 281 -3.93 4.35 -22.57
C ILE A 281 -4.18 5.58 -23.46
N GLY A 282 -5.31 6.24 -23.23
CA GLY A 282 -5.71 7.43 -24.01
C GLY A 282 -4.90 8.68 -23.68
N ASN A 283 -4.44 8.81 -22.43
CA ASN A 283 -3.58 9.92 -22.00
C ASN A 283 -2.28 9.41 -21.38
N PRO A 284 -1.27 9.07 -22.20
CA PRO A 284 -0.04 8.43 -21.73
C PRO A 284 0.82 9.36 -20.86
N SER A 285 0.67 10.69 -20.93
CA SER A 285 1.48 11.61 -20.10
C SER A 285 1.16 11.51 -18.60
N LYS A 286 -0.03 11.00 -18.25
CA LYS A 286 -0.43 10.71 -16.86
C LYS A 286 0.08 9.37 -16.35
N VAL A 287 0.65 8.52 -17.21
CA VAL A 287 1.00 7.14 -16.85
C VAL A 287 2.50 6.93 -16.96
N ARG A 288 3.12 6.60 -15.83
CA ARG A 288 4.53 6.23 -15.74
C ARG A 288 4.65 4.74 -15.49
N VAL A 289 5.36 4.04 -16.36
CA VAL A 289 5.64 2.61 -16.20
C VAL A 289 7.09 2.43 -15.77
N VAL A 290 7.31 1.63 -14.73
CA VAL A 290 8.64 1.31 -14.23
C VAL A 290 8.81 -0.20 -14.24
N ASP A 291 9.77 -0.69 -15.03
CA ASP A 291 10.13 -2.11 -15.06
C ASP A 291 10.94 -2.47 -13.81
N VAL A 292 10.42 -3.39 -13.02
CA VAL A 292 11.04 -3.90 -11.79
C VAL A 292 11.47 -5.37 -11.93
N SER A 293 11.43 -5.95 -13.13
CA SER A 293 11.67 -7.37 -13.38
C SER A 293 13.03 -7.85 -12.86
N CYS A 294 14.10 -7.08 -13.11
CA CYS A 294 15.45 -7.42 -12.66
C CYS A 294 15.67 -7.23 -11.15
N THR A 295 14.89 -6.34 -10.51
CA THR A 295 15.05 -6.00 -9.09
C THR A 295 14.19 -6.88 -8.19
N VAL A 296 12.95 -7.14 -8.60
CA VAL A 296 11.98 -7.94 -7.85
C VAL A 296 12.06 -9.41 -8.24
N GLY A 297 12.13 -9.70 -9.54
CA GLY A 297 12.15 -11.06 -10.06
C GLY A 297 10.81 -11.78 -9.91
N LYS A 298 10.87 -13.08 -9.58
CA LYS A 298 9.71 -13.99 -9.55
C LYS A 298 8.67 -13.79 -8.44
N PRO A 299 9.01 -13.30 -7.23
CA PRO A 299 8.06 -13.19 -6.13
C PRO A 299 6.96 -12.15 -6.35
N HIS A 300 5.73 -12.49 -5.92
CA HIS A 300 4.57 -11.60 -5.89
C HIS A 300 4.32 -11.08 -4.47
N ASN A 301 5.29 -10.39 -3.88
CA ASN A 301 5.17 -9.87 -2.52
C ASN A 301 5.43 -8.38 -2.45
N TRP A 302 4.63 -7.69 -1.64
CA TRP A 302 4.72 -6.24 -1.42
C TRP A 302 6.15 -5.76 -1.13
N ARG A 303 6.86 -6.46 -0.24
CA ARG A 303 8.20 -6.09 0.22
C ARG A 303 9.19 -5.94 -0.94
N GLY A 304 9.18 -6.88 -1.89
CA GLY A 304 10.01 -6.79 -3.09
C GLY A 304 9.69 -5.55 -3.92
N TYR A 305 8.42 -5.33 -4.24
CA TYR A 305 7.99 -4.22 -5.10
C TYR A 305 8.25 -2.84 -4.47
N CYS A 306 7.87 -2.64 -3.20
CA CYS A 306 7.98 -1.31 -2.56
C CYS A 306 9.42 -0.88 -2.25
N SER A 307 10.33 -1.86 -2.13
CA SER A 307 11.75 -1.62 -1.86
C SER A 307 12.61 -1.60 -3.13
N ALA A 308 12.02 -1.84 -4.32
CA ALA A 308 12.74 -1.74 -5.58
C ALA A 308 13.23 -0.30 -5.77
N ALA A 309 14.52 -0.09 -6.04
CA ALA A 309 15.15 1.24 -6.00
C ALA A 309 14.45 2.28 -6.92
N ASN A 310 13.95 1.83 -8.06
CA ASN A 310 13.21 2.63 -9.04
C ASN A 310 11.76 2.94 -8.63
N ILE A 311 11.18 2.21 -7.68
CA ILE A 311 9.94 2.58 -7.00
C ILE A 311 10.24 3.45 -5.79
N PHE A 312 11.26 3.08 -5.01
CA PHE A 312 11.65 3.76 -3.78
C PHE A 312 11.96 5.25 -4.01
N SER A 313 12.64 5.57 -5.11
CA SER A 313 12.96 6.96 -5.50
C SER A 313 11.74 7.79 -5.88
N GLN A 314 10.57 7.18 -6.10
CA GLN A 314 9.34 7.86 -6.51
C GLN A 314 8.43 8.20 -5.33
N TRP A 315 8.67 7.66 -4.13
CA TRP A 315 7.73 7.79 -3.00
C TRP A 315 7.44 9.23 -2.64
N SER A 316 8.45 10.10 -2.60
CA SER A 316 8.25 11.52 -2.29
C SER A 316 7.30 12.21 -3.27
N ARG A 317 7.46 11.94 -4.56
CA ARG A 317 6.63 12.52 -5.64
C ARG A 317 5.18 12.07 -5.51
N PHE A 318 4.93 10.79 -5.27
CA PHE A 318 3.58 10.24 -5.25
C PHE A 318 2.85 10.47 -3.92
N VAL A 319 3.56 10.67 -2.81
CA VAL A 319 2.96 10.82 -1.47
C VAL A 319 2.53 12.25 -1.16
N PHE A 320 3.37 13.26 -1.47
CA PHE A 320 3.10 14.64 -1.07
C PHE A 320 2.31 15.45 -2.10
N LEU A 321 2.14 14.89 -3.30
CA LEU A 321 1.52 15.55 -4.44
C LEU A 321 2.12 16.94 -4.73
N ASP A 322 3.38 17.18 -4.36
CA ASP A 322 4.02 18.47 -4.59
C ASP A 322 4.21 18.69 -6.09
N ASP A 323 4.06 19.95 -6.51
CA ASP A 323 4.53 20.43 -7.80
C ASP A 323 6.06 20.47 -7.72
N GLU A 324 6.75 19.60 -8.46
CA GLU A 324 8.19 19.75 -8.68
C GLU A 324 8.50 21.06 -9.42
#